data_AF-A0AB34YYW4-F1
#
_entry.id   AF-A0AB34YYW4-F1
#
_cell.length_a   1.000
_cell.length_b   1.000
_cell.length_c   1.000
_cell.angle_alpha   90.00
_cell.angle_beta   90.00
_cell.angle_gamma   90.00
#
_symmetry.space_group_name_H-M   'P 1'
#
loop_
_entity.id
_entity.type
_entity.pdbx_description
1 polymer ?
#
loop_
_entity_poly.entity_id
_entity_poly.type
_entity_poly.pdbx_seq_one_letter_code
_entity_poly.pdbx_strand_id
1 'polypeptide(L)' 'MRYSATEKLEIIRIVEQSHLSARQTLDKLGIPRPTFYRWYDRFVTHGVEGLEESWLGKSAQLG' A
#
# COMPACT_ATOMS: atom_id res chain seq x y z
N MET A 1 -7.40 -6.87 -10.16
CA MET A 1 -8.29 -6.19 -9.21
C MET A 1 -7.76 -4.78 -9.01
N ARG A 2 -8.59 -3.75 -9.10
CA ARG A 2 -8.17 -2.35 -8.95
C ARG A 2 -8.65 -1.86 -7.60
N TYR A 3 -7.72 -1.54 -6.72
CA TYR A 3 -8.01 -1.00 -5.39
C TYR A 3 -7.87 0.52 -5.46
N SER A 4 -8.82 1.23 -4.85
CA SER A 4 -8.73 2.67 -4.59
C SER A 4 -7.59 2.98 -3.60
N ALA A 5 -7.16 4.25 -3.54
CA ALA A 5 -6.18 4.68 -2.55
C ALA A 5 -6.66 4.43 -1.11
N THR A 6 -7.95 4.64 -0.85
CA THR A 6 -8.58 4.36 0.45
C THR A 6 -8.52 2.88 0.82
N GLU A 7 -8.90 1.98 -0.08
CA GLU A 7 -8.81 0.53 0.18
C GLU A 7 -7.36 0.10 0.43
N LYS A 8 -6.40 0.62 -0.36
CA LYS A 8 -4.97 0.35 -0.14
C LYS A 8 -4.53 0.80 1.25
N LEU A 9 -4.96 1.98 1.71
CA LEU A 9 -4.63 2.52 3.03
C LEU A 9 -5.23 1.67 4.16
N GLU A 10 -6.48 1.24 4.02
CA GLU A 10 -7.15 0.37 4.99
C GLU A 10 -6.42 -0.97 5.12
N ILE A 11 -6.02 -1.57 4.00
CA ILE A 11 -5.23 -2.80 3.98
C ILE A 11 -3.89 -2.61 4.71
N ILE A 12 -3.19 -1.49 4.46
CA ILE A 12 -1.94 -1.17 5.16
C ILE A 12 -2.15 -1.08 6.66
N ARG A 13 -3.19 -0.35 7.11
CA ARG A 13 -3.52 -0.22 8.54
C ARG A 13 -3.86 -1.56 9.18
N ILE A 14 -4.63 -2.41 8.49
CA ILE A 14 -4.94 -3.77 8.96
C ILE A 14 -3.66 -4.58 9.16
N VAL A 15 -2.71 -4.49 8.22
CA VAL A 15 -1.44 -5.22 8.32
C VAL A 15 -0.57 -4.67 9.47
N GLU A 16 -0.46 -3.35 9.61
CA GLU A 16 0.34 -2.71 10.68
C GLU A 16 -0.20 -2.95 12.08
N GLN A 17 -1.53 -3.04 12.23
CA GLN A 17 -2.19 -3.24 13.52
C GLN A 17 -2.40 -4.72 13.85
N SER A 18 -2.11 -5.63 12.92
CA SER A 18 -2.30 -7.06 13.13
C SER A 18 -1.32 -7.61 14.16
N HIS A 19 -1.81 -8.51 15.02
CA HIS A 19 -0.97 -9.33 15.90
C HIS A 19 -0.34 -10.53 15.13
N LEU A 20 -0.78 -10.77 13.89
CA LEU A 20 -0.21 -11.78 13.01
C LEU A 20 0.91 -11.18 12.17
N SER A 21 1.79 -12.04 11.65
CA SER A 21 2.77 -11.60 10.66
C SER A 21 2.08 -11.02 9.42
N ALA A 22 2.72 -10.06 8.74
CA ALA A 22 2.21 -9.48 7.49
C ALA A 22 1.84 -10.56 6.46
N ARG A 23 2.64 -11.63 6.36
CA ARG A 23 2.35 -12.78 5.50
C ARG A 23 1.00 -13.42 5.84
N GLN A 24 0.78 -13.78 7.11
CA GLN A 24 -0.46 -14.43 7.54
C GLN A 24 -1.68 -13.51 7.35
N THR A 25 -1.53 -12.21 7.63
CA THR A 25 -2.61 -11.23 7.42
C THR A 25 -2.96 -11.11 5.94
N LEU A 26 -1.95 -10.99 5.05
CA LEU A 26 -2.17 -10.89 3.61
C LEU A 26 -2.77 -12.16 3.00
N ASP A 27 -2.32 -13.33 3.47
CA ASP A 27 -2.89 -14.62 3.06
C ASP A 27 -4.38 -14.71 3.45
N LYS A 28 -4.77 -14.21 4.63
CA LYS A 28 -6.18 -14.12 5.07
C LYS A 28 -7.01 -13.12 4.25
N LEU A 29 -6.41 -12.01 3.82
CA LEU A 29 -7.07 -11.00 2.99
C LEU A 29 -7.12 -11.38 1.50
N GLY A 30 -6.44 -12.46 1.09
CA GLY A 30 -6.34 -12.85 -0.31
C GLY A 30 -5.52 -11.87 -1.16
N ILE A 31 -4.60 -11.12 -0.54
CA ILE A 31 -3.82 -10.08 -1.21
C ILE A 31 -2.43 -10.64 -1.57
N PRO A 32 -2.04 -10.63 -2.85
CA PRO A 32 -0.70 -11.04 -3.23
C PRO A 32 0.37 -10.16 -2.57
N ARG A 33 1.32 -10.79 -1.90
CA ARG A 33 2.43 -10.11 -1.18
C ARG A 33 3.18 -9.09 -2.05
N PRO A 34 3.55 -9.37 -3.32
CA PRO A 34 4.24 -8.39 -4.16
C PRO A 34 3.40 -7.12 -4.42
N THR A 35 2.09 -7.29 -4.53
CA THR A 35 1.16 -6.17 -4.70
C THR A 35 1.12 -5.28 -3.45
N PHE A 36 1.02 -5.90 -2.27
CA PHE A 36 1.05 -5.16 -1.01
C PHE A 36 2.35 -4.39 -0.82
N TYR A 37 3.51 -5.04 -0.99
CA TYR A 37 4.79 -4.37 -0.75
C TYR A 37 5.04 -3.20 -1.72
N ARG A 38 4.54 -3.26 -2.96
CA ARG A 38 4.58 -2.11 -3.88
C ARG A 38 3.78 -0.91 -3.39
N TRP A 39 2.63 -1.13 -2.76
CA TRP A 39 1.85 -0.05 -2.15
C TRP A 39 2.49 0.45 -0.87
N TYR A 40 2.98 -0.47 -0.04
CA TYR A 40 3.63 -0.13 1.22
C TYR A 40 4.88 0.72 1.02
N ASP A 41 5.73 0.36 0.05
CA ASP A 41 6.92 1.12 -0.33
C ASP A 41 6.57 2.56 -0.75
N ARG A 42 5.54 2.71 -1.60
CA ARG A 42 5.05 4.05 -2.00
C ARG A 42 4.44 4.82 -0.84
N PHE A 43 3.72 4.15 0.06
CA PHE A 43 3.14 4.78 1.23
C PHE A 43 4.20 5.27 2.22
N VAL A 44 5.23 4.46 2.49
CA VAL A 44 6.35 4.86 3.36
C VAL A 44 7.12 6.04 2.75
N THR A 45 7.28 6.07 1.42
CA THR A 45 8.07 7.11 0.74
C THR A 45 7.27 8.40 0.50
N HIS A 46 5.97 8.31 0.21
CA HIS A 46 5.15 9.43 -0.27
C HIS A 46 3.86 9.65 0.51
N GLY A 47 3.65 8.93 1.60
CA GLY A 47 2.41 8.98 2.37
C GLY A 47 1.20 8.48 1.57
N VAL A 48 0.01 8.95 1.94
CA VAL A 48 -1.27 8.53 1.32
C VAL A 48 -1.30 8.84 -0.18
N GLU A 49 -0.66 9.93 -0.63
CA GLU A 49 -0.57 10.30 -2.04
C GLU A 49 0.11 9.23 -2.91
N GLY A 50 1.06 8.47 -2.33
CA GLY A 50 1.73 7.35 -2.99
C GLY A 50 0.80 6.19 -3.38
N LEU A 51 -0.41 6.15 -2.82
CA LEU A 51 -1.40 5.10 -3.07
C LEU A 51 -2.32 5.41 -4.25
N GLU A 52 -2.30 6.64 -4.75
CA GLU A 52 -3.07 7.05 -5.92
C GLU A 52 -2.61 6.28 -7.17
N GLU A 53 -3.58 5.91 -8.02
CA GLU A 53 -3.27 5.14 -9.24
C GLU A 53 -2.48 5.98 -10.25
N SER A 54 -2.71 7.30 -10.25
CA SER A 54 -1.99 8.28 -11.07
C SER A 54 -0.63 8.69 -10.48
N TRP A 55 -0.18 8.03 -9.40
CA TRP A 55 1.14 8.28 -8.83
C TRP A 55 2.23 7.80 -9.80
N LEU A 56 2.66 8.73 -10.65
CA LEU A 56 3.69 8.61 -11.69
C LEU A 56 4.96 9.37 -11.28
N GLY A 57 5.31 9.39 -9.97
CA GLY A 57 6.52 10.08 -9.50
C GLY A 57 6.51 11.60 -9.71
N LYS A 58 5.34 12.26 -9.65
CA LYS A 58 5.20 13.70 -9.91
C LYS A 58 5.94 14.64 -8.92
N SER A 59 6.66 14.14 -7.93
CA SER A 59 7.55 14.96 -7.08
C SER A 59 9.01 15.03 -7.57
N ALA A 60 9.40 14.33 -8.65
CA ALA A 60 10.75 14.47 -9.24
C ALA A 60 10.95 15.79 -10.02
N GLN A 61 9.97 16.70 -10.01
CA GLN A 61 10.05 18.03 -10.62
C GLN A 61 9.65 19.11 -9.61
N LEU A 62 10.38 19.19 -8.50
CA LEU A 62 10.65 20.45 -7.82
C LEU A 62 12.15 20.44 -7.51
N GLY A 63 12.93 20.76 -8.55
CA GLY A 63 14.28 21.31 -8.38
C GLY A 63 14.21 22.77 -8.00
#